data_AF-A0A3N4V1R6-F1
#
_entry.id   AF-A0A3N4V1R6-F1
#
_cell.length_a   1.000
_cell.length_b   1.000
_cell.length_c   1.000
_cell.angle_alpha   90.00
_cell.angle_beta   90.00
_cell.angle_gamma   90.00
#
_symmetry.space_group_name_H-M   'P 1'
#
loop_
_entity.id
_entity.type
_entity.pdbx_description
1 polymer ?
#
loop_
_entity_poly.entity_id
_entity_poly.type
_entity_poly.pdbx_seq_one_letter_code
_entity_poly.pdbx_strand_id
1 'polypeptide(L)'
;MKHDYDSQAYWKETLKLLRNVLILWFLVSYGAGILFVDFFNQFHLGGYPLGFWFAHQGSMYFFVAQIFYYAWRMNNLDVKFDVHED
;
A
#
# COMPACT_ATOMS: atom_id res chain seq x y z
N MET A 1 18.30 23.44 23.51
CA MET A 1 17.59 24.13 22.41
C MET A 1 16.79 23.05 21.68
N LYS A 2 15.49 22.92 22.00
CA LYS A 2 14.61 21.94 21.33
C LYS A 2 14.22 22.56 19.99
N HIS A 3 14.69 21.99 18.90
CA HIS A 3 14.12 22.28 17.59
C HIS A 3 12.74 21.63 17.56
N ASP A 4 11.68 22.40 17.82
CA ASP A 4 10.31 22.05 17.45
C ASP A 4 10.21 22.12 15.92
N TYR A 5 10.84 21.16 15.22
CA TYR A 5 10.25 20.70 13.97
C TYR A 5 8.82 20.26 14.33
N ASP A 6 7.83 20.54 13.48
CA ASP A 6 6.43 20.14 13.69
C ASP A 6 6.29 18.61 13.60
N SER A 7 6.91 17.94 14.56
CA SER A 7 7.06 16.50 14.69
C SER A 7 5.69 15.87 14.92
N GLN A 8 4.75 16.65 15.47
CA GLN A 8 3.35 16.28 15.59
C GLN A 8 2.66 16.26 14.21
N ALA A 9 2.88 17.26 13.35
CA ALA A 9 2.34 17.23 11.99
C ALA A 9 2.97 16.13 11.13
N TYR A 10 4.29 15.93 11.19
CA TYR A 10 4.97 14.84 10.49
C TYR A 10 4.39 13.48 10.92
N TRP A 11 4.32 13.24 12.23
CA TRP A 11 3.76 12.01 12.79
C TRP A 11 2.31 11.77 12.36
N LYS A 12 1.48 12.83 12.37
CA LYS A 12 0.08 12.75 11.94
C LYS A 12 -0.05 12.38 10.47
N GLU A 13 0.80 12.91 9.59
CA GLU A 13 0.79 12.55 8.18
C GLU A 13 1.33 11.14 7.91
N THR A 14 2.38 10.72 8.63
CA THR A 14 2.87 9.32 8.59
C THR A 14 1.79 8.34 9.04
N LEU A 15 1.05 8.66 10.11
CA LEU A 15 -0.10 7.87 10.56
C LEU A 15 -1.23 7.83 9.52
N LYS A 16 -1.52 8.94 8.81
CA LYS A 16 -2.47 8.93 7.70
C LYS A 16 -1.99 8.04 6.55
N LEU A 17 -0.70 8.07 6.23
CA LEU A 17 -0.09 7.23 5.20
C LEU A 17 -0.20 5.75 5.57
N LEU A 18 0.17 5.38 6.79
CA LEU A 18 0.01 4.03 7.34
C LEU A 18 -1.45 3.56 7.28
N ARG A 19 -2.39 4.39 7.73
CA ARG A 19 -3.83 4.09 7.65
C ARG A 19 -4.26 3.81 6.21
N ASN A 20 -3.82 4.61 5.24
CA ASN A 20 -4.18 4.41 3.84
C ASN A 20 -3.57 3.12 3.28
N VAL A 21 -2.32 2.81 3.64
CA VAL A 21 -1.67 1.55 3.26
C VAL A 21 -2.38 0.34 3.85
N LEU A 22 -2.81 0.40 5.12
CA LEU A 22 -3.59 -0.65 5.76
C LEU A 22 -4.97 -0.86 5.11
N ILE A 23 -5.66 0.24 4.73
CA ILE A 23 -6.92 0.15 4.00
C ILE A 23 -6.70 -0.48 2.63
N LEU A 24 -5.69 -0.03 1.88
CA LEU A 24 -5.36 -0.59 0.57
C LEU A 24 -5.03 -2.08 0.67
N TRP A 25 -4.23 -2.44 1.68
CA TRP A 25 -3.88 -3.82 1.99
C TRP A 25 -5.13 -4.66 2.24
N PHE A 26 -6.04 -4.19 3.11
CA PHE A 26 -7.30 -4.87 3.39
C PHE A 26 -8.16 -5.02 2.13
N LEU A 27 -8.31 -3.96 1.34
CA LEU A 27 -9.09 -3.98 0.11
C LEU A 27 -8.54 -4.95 -0.92
N VAL A 28 -7.22 -5.14 -1.01
CA VAL A 28 -6.68 -6.08 -1.99
C VAL A 28 -6.61 -7.50 -1.46
N SER A 29 -6.21 -7.71 -0.22
CA SER A 29 -6.21 -9.05 0.38
C SER A 29 -7.63 -9.62 0.53
N TYR A 30 -8.58 -8.81 1.02
CA TYR A 30 -9.97 -9.23 1.24
C TYR A 30 -10.86 -8.97 0.03
N GLY A 31 -10.78 -7.77 -0.56
CA GLY A 31 -11.59 -7.40 -1.72
C GLY A 31 -11.25 -8.22 -2.95
N ALA A 32 -10.00 -8.15 -3.42
CA ALA A 32 -9.62 -8.88 -4.64
C ALA A 32 -9.53 -10.41 -4.43
N GLY A 33 -9.15 -10.85 -3.23
CA GLY A 33 -9.00 -12.27 -2.91
C GLY A 33 -10.31 -13.02 -2.61
N ILE A 34 -11.33 -12.36 -2.07
CA ILE A 34 -12.55 -13.03 -1.59
C ILE A 34 -13.81 -12.43 -2.20
N LEU A 35 -14.00 -11.10 -2.15
CA LEU A 35 -15.22 -10.45 -2.60
C LEU A 35 -15.36 -10.41 -4.13
N PHE A 36 -14.26 -10.14 -4.83
CA PHE A 36 -14.23 -10.07 -6.28
C PHE A 36 -13.74 -11.36 -6.93
N VAL A 37 -13.54 -12.43 -6.16
CA VAL A 37 -13.02 -13.71 -6.69
C VAL A 37 -13.89 -14.26 -7.81
N ASP A 38 -15.22 -14.17 -7.68
CA ASP A 38 -16.16 -14.64 -8.69
C ASP A 38 -16.14 -13.79 -9.97
N PHE A 39 -15.89 -12.49 -9.84
CA PHE A 39 -15.71 -11.59 -10.98
C PHE A 39 -14.38 -11.88 -11.69
N PHE A 40 -13.30 -12.05 -10.93
CA PHE A 40 -11.99 -12.37 -11.48
C PHE A 40 -11.95 -13.77 -12.11
N ASN A 41 -12.67 -14.75 -11.56
CA ASN A 41 -12.76 -16.11 -12.10
C ASN A 41 -13.45 -16.19 -13.47
N GLN A 42 -14.12 -15.13 -13.93
CA GLN A 42 -14.60 -15.05 -15.32
C GLN A 42 -13.43 -14.94 -16.31
N PHE A 43 -12.33 -14.32 -15.87
CA PHE A 43 -11.10 -14.21 -16.63
C PHE A 43 -10.20 -15.41 -16.31
N HIS A 44 -9.73 -16.07 -17.37
CA HIS A 44 -8.85 -17.24 -17.24
C HIS A 44 -7.47 -16.86 -17.75
N LEU A 45 -6.45 -17.05 -16.92
CA LEU A 45 -5.07 -16.73 -17.25
C LEU A 45 -4.31 -18.06 -17.41
N GLY A 46 -3.98 -18.40 -18.65
CA GLY A 46 -3.25 -19.65 -18.96
C GLY A 46 -4.01 -20.94 -18.64
N GLY A 47 -5.35 -20.92 -18.62
CA GLY A 47 -6.18 -22.10 -18.37
C GLY A 47 -6.65 -22.27 -16.91
N TYR A 48 -6.25 -21.38 -16.00
CA TYR A 48 -6.70 -21.37 -14.60
C TYR A 48 -7.47 -20.08 -14.28
N PRO A 49 -8.45 -20.12 -13.36
CA PRO A 49 -9.21 -18.93 -12.96
C PRO A 49 -8.30 -17.87 -12.35
N LEU A 50 -8.50 -16.60 -12.72
CA LEU A 50 -7.63 -15.51 -12.26
C LEU A 50 -7.63 -15.34 -10.73
N GLY A 51 -8.76 -15.63 -10.07
CA GLY A 51 -8.85 -15.61 -8.61
C GLY A 51 -7.92 -16.63 -7.95
N PHE A 52 -7.76 -17.82 -8.56
CA PHE A 52 -6.83 -18.84 -8.08
C PHE A 52 -5.36 -18.39 -8.23
N TRP A 53 -5.02 -17.78 -9.36
CA TRP A 53 -3.69 -17.19 -9.56
C TRP A 53 -3.41 -16.06 -8.56
N PHE A 54 -4.42 -15.24 -8.27
CA PHE A 54 -4.30 -14.11 -7.34
C PHE A 54 -4.05 -14.58 -5.90
N ALA A 55 -4.69 -15.67 -5.48
CA ALA A 55 -4.49 -16.28 -4.16
C ALA A 55 -3.06 -16.79 -3.95
N HIS A 56 -2.38 -17.26 -5.00
CA HIS A 56 -1.04 -17.87 -4.91
C HIS A 56 0.12 -16.91 -5.23
N GLN A 57 0.08 -16.22 -6.36
CA GLN A 57 1.19 -15.38 -6.84
C GLN A 57 0.80 -13.90 -6.95
N GLY A 58 -0.46 -13.58 -7.24
CA GLY A 58 -0.91 -12.20 -7.41
C GLY A 58 -0.76 -11.35 -6.14
N SER A 59 -1.02 -11.93 -4.97
CA SER A 59 -0.87 -11.24 -3.68
C SER A 59 0.57 -10.78 -3.42
N MET A 60 1.57 -11.55 -3.89
CA MET A 60 2.98 -11.20 -3.72
C MET A 60 3.37 -9.97 -4.55
N TYR A 61 2.93 -9.91 -5.81
CA TYR A 61 3.15 -8.72 -6.65
C TYR A 61 2.50 -7.48 -6.06
N PHE A 62 1.30 -7.63 -5.52
CA PHE A 62 0.61 -6.53 -4.85
C PHE A 62 1.37 -6.04 -3.61
N PHE A 63 1.89 -6.95 -2.79
CA PHE A 63 2.72 -6.61 -1.64
C PHE A 63 3.95 -5.78 -2.03
N VAL A 64 4.66 -6.20 -3.09
CA VAL A 64 5.82 -5.47 -3.60
C VAL A 64 5.42 -4.08 -4.09
N ALA A 65 4.33 -3.97 -4.87
CA ALA A 65 3.81 -2.67 -5.32
C ALA A 65 3.43 -1.75 -4.14
N GLN A 66 2.86 -2.32 -3.07
CA GLN A 66 2.48 -1.57 -1.88
C GLN A 66 3.71 -1.04 -1.11
N ILE A 67 4.81 -1.79 -1.07
CA ILE A 67 6.09 -1.35 -0.48
C ILE A 67 6.65 -0.17 -1.28
N PHE A 68 6.71 -0.27 -2.61
CA PHE A 68 7.18 0.83 -3.45
C PHE A 68 6.29 2.07 -3.33
N TYR A 69 4.97 1.88 -3.28
CA TYR A 69 4.02 2.97 -3.05
C TYR A 69 4.26 3.65 -1.70
N TYR A 70 4.43 2.88 -0.62
CA TYR A 70 4.77 3.41 0.70
C TYR A 70 6.09 4.20 0.65
N ALA A 71 7.15 3.63 0.09
CA ALA A 71 8.47 4.26 0.01
C ALA A 71 8.42 5.59 -0.76
N TRP A 72 7.73 5.61 -1.91
CA TRP A 72 7.55 6.83 -2.70
C TRP A 72 6.76 7.90 -1.95
N ARG A 73 5.68 7.51 -1.28
CA ARG A 73 4.86 8.44 -0.48
C ARG A 73 5.59 8.96 0.74
N MET A 74 6.43 8.13 1.37
CA MET A 74 7.26 8.51 2.50
C MET A 74 8.33 9.50 2.07
N ASN A 75 9.02 9.24 0.95
CA ASN A 75 9.97 10.18 0.38
C ASN A 75 9.33 11.54 0.05
N ASN A 76 8.11 11.55 -0.48
CA ASN A 76 7.37 12.79 -0.73
C ASN A 76 6.95 13.50 0.56
N LEU A 77 6.77 12.75 1.66
CA LEU A 77 6.52 13.32 2.97
C LEU A 77 7.78 13.97 3.52
N ASP A 78 8.92 13.30 3.43
CA ASP A 78 10.20 13.80 3.88
C ASP A 78 10.60 15.09 3.13
N VAL A 79 10.37 15.14 1.80
CA VAL A 79 10.55 16.37 1.00
C VAL A 79 9.60 17.50 1.43
N LYS A 80 8.35 17.16 1.77
CA LYS A 80 7.34 18.17 2.15
C LYS A 80 7.61 18.79 3.52
N PHE A 81 8.19 18.02 4.43
CA PHE A 81 8.56 18.48 5.77
C PHE A 81 10.00 19.00 5.84
N ASP A 82 10.69 19.12 4.69
CA ASP A 82 12.03 19.66 4.56
C ASP A 82 12.99 19.07 5.59
N VAL A 83 12.96 17.74 5.75
CA VAL A 83 14.02 17.02 6.49
C VAL A 83 15.27 16.97 5.60
N HIS A 84 15.74 18.15 5.19
CA HIS A 84 17.13 18.35 4.83
C HIS A 84 17.84 18.59 6.16
N GLU A 85 18.45 17.52 6.66
CA GLU A 85 19.50 17.64 7.66
C GLU A 85 20.56 18.62 7.13
N ASP A 86 20.77 19.74 7.83
CA ASP A 86 22.07 20.41 7.83
C ASP A 86 23.12 19.52 8.52
#